data_AF-D7R0T4-F1
#
_entry.id   AF-D7R0T4-F1
#
_cell.length_a   1.000
_cell.length_b   1.000
_cell.length_c   1.000
_cell.angle_alpha   90.00
_cell.angle_beta   90.00
_cell.angle_gamma   90.00
#
_symmetry.space_group_name_H-M   'P 1'
#
loop_
_entity.id
_entity.type
_entity.pdbx_description
1 polymer ?
#
loop_
_entity_poly.entity_id
_entity_poly.type
_entity_poly.pdbx_seq_one_letter_code
_entity_poly.pdbx_strand_id
1 'polypeptide(L)'
;EEYVYLRGRGPIMVNSNYYAMDYLYIVPTTKQAARAGNTIHAMLLYRRKLDREEIRPLMGQSAIPMCSSQYERMFNSTRLPGLETDTLQHLKDSKHIAVYHRGRFYKVWLYHNGRLLKPCEIQTQMQKILDDQSPAQPGEEKLAALTAGDRVPWAKARRSFFSQGKNRVSLDTIEKAAFFVTLDDTEQGFRKENPVKSLDDYAKSLLHGKCYDRWFDKSISFIIFKNGKIGLNAEHSWADAPIIGHLWESILATDQFQLGYTEEGNCKGEANSQIPLPQRLQWEISEPCQEVITQSLSVAQQLADDVDFHSFPFDNFGKGLIKRCRISPDAFVQMALQLAHYRDKGSFCLTYEASMTRLFREGRTETVRSCSIQATKFVLAMMDPAQTREQKLKLFKQAAEKHQDLYRHAMTGAGIDRHLFCLYVVPKYLGVESPFLKEVLSEPWKLSTSQTPHQLLELVDVNRFPQYVSSGGGFGPVADDGYGVSYIMVGETLINMHISCKFSSPETDSHRFGKHFQQSMLDILTLFNLNNRPSQ
;
A
#
# COMPACT_ATOMS: atom_id res chain seq x y z
N GLU A 1 -7.83 -5.02 -15.30
CA GLU A 1 -7.91 -5.73 -14.00
C GLU A 1 -7.66 -7.23 -14.16
N GLU A 2 -8.44 -7.91 -15.00
CA GLU A 2 -8.34 -9.37 -15.19
C GLU A 2 -6.92 -9.90 -15.46
N TYR A 3 -6.26 -9.42 -16.52
CA TYR A 3 -4.96 -9.95 -16.91
C TYR A 3 -3.79 -9.52 -16.03
N VAL A 4 -3.86 -8.30 -15.47
CA VAL A 4 -2.78 -7.73 -14.64
C VAL A 4 -2.80 -8.35 -13.26
N TYR A 5 -3.98 -8.61 -12.69
CA TYR A 5 -4.11 -9.07 -11.31
C TYR A 5 -4.75 -10.45 -11.21
N LEU A 6 -5.95 -10.63 -11.77
CA LEU A 6 -6.80 -11.80 -11.50
C LEU A 6 -6.34 -13.09 -12.17
N ARG A 7 -5.52 -13.02 -13.23
CA ARG A 7 -4.93 -14.19 -13.89
C ARG A 7 -3.55 -14.59 -13.33
N GLY A 8 -2.88 -13.71 -12.60
CA GLY A 8 -1.64 -14.07 -11.89
C GLY A 8 -1.88 -15.22 -10.92
N ARG A 9 -1.07 -16.28 -10.99
CA ARG A 9 -1.26 -17.52 -10.20
C ARG A 9 -0.32 -17.66 -8.99
N GLY A 10 0.71 -16.82 -8.92
CA GLY A 10 1.63 -16.76 -7.79
C GLY A 10 1.05 -16.02 -6.58
N PRO A 11 1.80 -15.95 -5.47
CA PRO A 11 1.36 -15.32 -4.23
C PRO A 11 1.13 -13.82 -4.43
N ILE A 12 0.05 -13.27 -3.85
CA ILE A 12 -0.28 -11.83 -3.97
C ILE A 12 0.24 -10.98 -2.81
N MET A 13 0.57 -11.60 -1.67
CA MET A 13 0.97 -10.92 -0.43
C MET A 13 2.09 -9.89 -0.63
N VAL A 14 3.18 -10.27 -1.31
CA VAL A 14 4.31 -9.38 -1.63
C VAL A 14 4.25 -8.88 -3.07
N ASN A 15 3.88 -9.76 -4.02
CA ASN A 15 4.01 -9.49 -5.45
C ASN A 15 2.88 -8.61 -6.02
N SER A 16 1.85 -8.28 -5.22
CA SER A 16 0.70 -7.50 -5.68
C SER A 16 0.17 -6.55 -4.61
N ASN A 17 -0.06 -7.02 -3.39
CA ASN A 17 -0.62 -6.20 -2.33
C ASN A 17 0.38 -5.11 -1.92
N TYR A 18 -0.16 -3.99 -1.46
CA TYR A 18 0.60 -2.86 -0.95
C TYR A 18 0.11 -2.49 0.45
N TYR A 19 0.86 -1.66 1.16
CA TYR A 19 0.56 -1.31 2.54
C TYR A 19 0.62 0.21 2.79
N ALA A 20 0.05 0.66 3.90
CA ALA A 20 0.21 2.03 4.41
C ALA A 20 0.46 2.07 5.93
N MET A 21 1.25 3.05 6.38
CA MET A 21 1.74 3.23 7.75
C MET A 21 1.00 4.35 8.50
N ASP A 22 0.88 4.20 9.83
CA ASP A 22 0.36 5.21 10.75
C ASP A 22 1.18 6.52 10.74
N TYR A 23 0.81 7.47 11.58
CA TYR A 23 1.69 8.56 11.99
C TYR A 23 3.05 8.03 12.43
N LEU A 24 4.12 8.69 11.99
CA LEU A 24 5.47 8.27 12.31
C LEU A 24 5.81 8.56 13.77
N TYR A 25 5.61 9.81 14.19
CA TYR A 25 6.15 10.34 15.44
C TYR A 25 5.17 10.37 16.62
N ILE A 26 3.88 10.11 16.37
CA ILE A 26 2.84 10.17 17.39
C ILE A 26 2.10 8.84 17.49
N VAL A 27 1.70 8.51 18.71
CA VAL A 27 0.82 7.40 19.04
C VAL A 27 -0.35 7.99 19.85
N PRO A 28 -1.53 8.17 19.24
CA PRO A 28 -2.67 8.80 19.92
C PRO A 28 -3.11 8.12 21.21
N THR A 29 -2.98 6.79 21.28
CA THR A 29 -3.15 5.99 22.50
C THR A 29 -2.32 4.72 22.39
N THR A 30 -1.78 4.26 23.51
CA THR A 30 -1.07 2.96 23.60
C THR A 30 -2.03 1.79 23.84
N LYS A 31 -3.32 2.06 24.06
CA LYS A 31 -4.35 1.03 24.27
C LYS A 31 -4.84 0.51 22.92
N GLN A 32 -4.41 -0.69 22.54
CA GLN A 32 -4.79 -1.36 21.30
C GLN A 32 -6.31 -1.37 21.06
N ALA A 33 -7.11 -1.76 22.06
CA ALA A 33 -8.57 -1.81 21.91
C ALA A 33 -9.19 -0.41 21.69
N ALA A 34 -8.67 0.61 22.37
CA ALA A 34 -9.16 1.99 22.19
C ALA A 34 -8.78 2.53 20.81
N ARG A 35 -7.54 2.28 20.38
CA ARG A 35 -7.08 2.62 19.02
C ARG A 35 -7.98 2.02 17.96
N ALA A 36 -8.27 0.73 18.09
CA ALA A 36 -9.19 0.03 17.20
C ALA A 36 -10.60 0.65 17.24
N GLY A 37 -11.11 1.00 18.42
CA GLY A 37 -12.41 1.65 18.59
C GLY A 37 -12.61 2.91 17.76
N ASN A 38 -11.71 3.89 17.90
CA ASN A 38 -11.79 5.14 17.15
C ASN A 38 -11.55 4.94 15.65
N THR A 39 -10.51 4.18 15.27
CA THR A 39 -10.11 4.05 13.87
C THR A 39 -11.09 3.23 13.04
N ILE A 40 -11.65 2.14 13.60
CA ILE A 40 -12.76 1.40 12.98
C ILE A 40 -13.98 2.31 12.84
N HIS A 41 -14.33 3.10 13.87
CA HIS A 41 -15.44 4.05 13.77
C HIS A 41 -15.19 5.10 12.67
N ALA A 42 -13.97 5.63 12.56
CA ALA A 42 -13.59 6.57 11.51
C ALA A 42 -13.72 5.95 10.10
N MET A 43 -13.32 4.68 9.92
CA MET A 43 -13.57 3.94 8.67
C MET A 43 -15.06 3.85 8.35
N LEU A 44 -15.93 3.63 9.36
CA LEU A 44 -17.38 3.58 9.17
C LEU A 44 -17.98 4.95 8.83
N LEU A 45 -17.45 6.03 9.41
CA LEU A 45 -17.86 7.39 9.04
C LEU A 45 -17.50 7.70 7.58
N TYR A 46 -16.30 7.30 7.15
CA TYR A 46 -15.88 7.42 5.76
C TYR A 46 -16.77 6.58 4.84
N ARG A 47 -16.97 5.30 5.17
CA ARG A 47 -17.85 4.40 4.43
C ARG A 47 -19.27 4.96 4.30
N ARG A 48 -19.82 5.54 5.37
CA ARG A 48 -21.14 6.17 5.33
C ARG A 48 -21.20 7.34 4.36
N LYS A 49 -20.15 8.17 4.29
CA LYS A 49 -20.08 9.26 3.30
C LYS A 49 -19.99 8.70 1.88
N LEU A 50 -19.23 7.62 1.68
CA LEU A 50 -19.12 6.93 0.40
C LEU A 50 -20.49 6.36 -0.04
N ASP A 51 -21.16 5.61 0.83
CA ASP A 51 -22.47 4.98 0.56
C ASP A 51 -23.57 6.02 0.26
N ARG A 52 -23.41 7.25 0.77
CA ARG A 52 -24.32 8.39 0.53
C ARG A 52 -23.89 9.32 -0.60
N GLU A 53 -22.79 8.99 -1.28
CA GLU A 53 -22.20 9.82 -2.35
C GLU A 53 -21.84 11.24 -1.88
N GLU A 54 -21.48 11.40 -0.61
CA GLU A 54 -21.10 12.68 0.03
C GLU A 54 -19.59 12.98 -0.10
N ILE A 55 -18.80 12.04 -0.63
CA ILE A 55 -17.37 12.26 -0.90
C ILE A 55 -17.23 13.06 -2.18
N ARG A 56 -16.61 14.24 -2.07
CA ARG A 56 -16.37 15.11 -3.23
C ARG A 56 -15.40 14.43 -4.20
N PRO A 57 -15.67 14.48 -5.52
CA PRO A 57 -14.71 14.05 -6.52
C PRO A 57 -13.40 14.83 -6.38
N LEU A 58 -12.29 14.14 -6.58
CA LEU A 58 -10.99 14.79 -6.68
C LEU A 58 -10.90 15.56 -7.99
N MET A 59 -10.34 16.77 -7.93
CA MET A 59 -10.25 17.67 -9.07
C MET A 59 -8.81 17.74 -9.58
N GLY A 60 -8.56 17.21 -10.77
CA GLY A 60 -7.31 17.38 -11.51
C GLY A 60 -7.10 18.85 -11.89
N GLN A 61 -5.90 19.38 -11.63
CA GLN A 61 -5.58 20.81 -11.78
C GLN A 61 -6.62 21.75 -11.15
N SER A 62 -7.29 21.29 -10.08
CA SER A 62 -8.36 22.01 -9.38
C SER A 62 -9.59 22.37 -10.24
N ALA A 63 -9.74 21.79 -11.43
CA ALA A 63 -10.81 22.15 -12.37
C ALA A 63 -11.49 20.95 -13.05
N ILE A 64 -10.80 19.82 -13.26
CA ILE A 64 -11.31 18.69 -14.02
C ILE A 64 -11.66 17.53 -13.06
N PRO A 65 -12.91 17.05 -13.01
CA PRO A 65 -13.26 15.95 -12.12
C PRO A 65 -12.57 14.66 -12.56
N MET A 66 -12.00 13.94 -11.60
CA MET A 66 -11.44 12.60 -11.80
C MET A 66 -12.47 11.53 -11.46
N CYS A 67 -12.47 10.42 -12.20
CA CYS A 67 -13.35 9.28 -12.00
C CYS A 67 -13.23 8.70 -10.57
N SER A 68 -14.37 8.39 -9.98
CA SER A 68 -14.49 7.86 -8.61
C SER A 68 -14.89 6.37 -8.53
N SER A 69 -14.92 5.66 -9.67
CA SER A 69 -15.37 4.25 -9.73
C SER A 69 -14.59 3.31 -8.80
N GLN A 70 -13.31 3.58 -8.56
CA GLN A 70 -12.50 2.76 -7.66
C GLN A 70 -12.95 2.84 -6.19
N TYR A 71 -13.57 3.95 -5.75
CA TYR A 71 -14.01 4.10 -4.36
C TYR A 71 -15.15 3.14 -4.00
N GLU A 72 -16.03 2.83 -4.95
CA GLU A 72 -17.19 1.95 -4.73
C GLU A 72 -16.77 0.59 -4.16
N ARG A 73 -15.65 0.05 -4.64
CA ARG A 73 -15.17 -1.29 -4.30
C ARG A 73 -14.27 -1.34 -3.05
N MET A 74 -14.12 -0.24 -2.33
CA MET A 74 -13.21 -0.12 -1.17
C MET A 74 -13.60 -1.03 0.00
N PHE A 75 -14.88 -1.03 0.35
CA PHE A 75 -15.44 -1.87 1.41
C PHE A 75 -16.21 -3.04 0.82
N ASN A 76 -16.48 -4.05 1.65
CA ASN A 76 -17.32 -5.20 1.32
C ASN A 76 -16.80 -6.00 0.12
N SER A 77 -15.50 -5.92 -0.14
CA SER A 77 -14.86 -6.53 -1.30
C SER A 77 -13.85 -7.59 -0.88
N THR A 78 -13.83 -8.68 -1.63
CA THR A 78 -12.90 -9.80 -1.44
C THR A 78 -12.57 -10.42 -2.79
N ARG A 79 -11.29 -10.68 -3.02
CA ARG A 79 -10.81 -11.48 -4.15
C ARG A 79 -10.98 -12.96 -3.85
N LEU A 80 -11.74 -13.67 -4.67
CA LEU A 80 -11.98 -15.10 -4.52
C LEU A 80 -11.01 -15.88 -5.42
N PRO A 81 -10.27 -16.87 -4.90
CA PRO A 81 -9.33 -17.65 -5.69
C PRO A 81 -10.06 -18.54 -6.70
N GLY A 82 -9.55 -18.62 -7.92
CA GLY A 82 -10.01 -19.55 -8.95
C GLY A 82 -8.87 -20.41 -9.50
N LEU A 83 -9.20 -21.45 -10.26
CA LEU A 83 -8.17 -22.32 -10.85
C LEU A 83 -7.37 -21.58 -11.93
N GLU A 84 -8.06 -20.91 -12.86
CA GLU A 84 -7.43 -20.18 -13.96
C GLU A 84 -7.43 -18.67 -13.72
N THR A 85 -8.52 -18.15 -13.17
CA THR A 85 -8.74 -16.72 -12.95
C THR A 85 -9.46 -16.53 -11.62
N ASP A 86 -8.97 -15.59 -10.81
CA ASP A 86 -9.64 -15.15 -9.58
C ASP A 86 -10.82 -14.21 -9.93
N THR A 87 -11.70 -13.95 -8.98
CA THR A 87 -12.82 -13.02 -9.18
C THR A 87 -12.88 -12.01 -8.05
N LEU A 88 -13.28 -10.77 -8.34
CA LEU A 88 -13.59 -9.80 -7.30
C LEU A 88 -15.08 -9.87 -6.96
N GLN A 89 -15.38 -10.24 -5.72
CA GLN A 89 -16.71 -10.13 -5.16
C GLN A 89 -16.82 -8.79 -4.43
N HIS A 90 -17.83 -8.00 -4.77
CA HIS A 90 -18.21 -6.77 -4.07
C HIS A 90 -19.68 -6.85 -3.64
N LEU A 91 -19.97 -6.50 -2.39
CA LEU A 91 -21.30 -6.55 -1.79
C LEU A 91 -21.76 -5.17 -1.33
N LYS A 92 -23.07 -4.92 -1.31
CA LYS A 92 -23.61 -3.59 -0.97
C LYS A 92 -23.86 -3.40 0.54
N ASP A 93 -24.14 -4.47 1.27
CA ASP A 93 -24.85 -4.39 2.55
C ASP A 93 -24.15 -5.12 3.71
N SER A 94 -22.82 -5.27 3.67
CA SER A 94 -22.07 -5.88 4.79
C SER A 94 -22.20 -5.05 6.07
N LYS A 95 -22.63 -5.68 7.17
CA LYS A 95 -22.91 -5.04 8.48
C LYS A 95 -21.97 -5.47 9.60
N HIS A 96 -20.93 -6.24 9.29
CA HIS A 96 -19.95 -6.75 10.25
C HIS A 96 -18.53 -6.63 9.70
N ILE A 97 -17.55 -6.73 10.60
CA ILE A 97 -16.14 -7.00 10.27
C ILE A 97 -15.78 -8.42 10.72
N ALA A 98 -14.71 -8.95 10.12
CA ALA A 98 -14.02 -10.12 10.63
C ALA A 98 -12.76 -9.66 11.38
N VAL A 99 -12.55 -10.18 12.59
CA VAL A 99 -11.42 -9.83 13.45
C VAL A 99 -10.57 -11.06 13.71
N TYR A 100 -9.26 -10.94 13.59
CA TYR A 100 -8.28 -11.95 13.93
C TYR A 100 -7.45 -11.52 15.14
N HIS A 101 -7.25 -12.44 16.08
CA HIS A 101 -6.30 -12.27 17.20
C HIS A 101 -5.76 -13.62 17.66
N ARG A 102 -4.43 -13.78 17.68
CA ARG A 102 -3.72 -15.00 18.15
C ARG A 102 -4.36 -16.30 17.66
N GLY A 103 -4.44 -16.43 16.33
CA GLY A 103 -4.91 -17.65 15.68
C GLY A 103 -6.42 -17.87 15.68
N ARG A 104 -7.22 -16.85 16.01
CA ARG A 104 -8.67 -16.98 16.23
C ARG A 104 -9.43 -15.91 15.47
N PHE A 105 -10.55 -16.30 14.88
CA PHE A 105 -11.41 -15.43 14.08
C PHE A 105 -12.75 -15.14 14.77
N TYR A 106 -13.20 -13.90 14.65
CA TYR A 106 -14.44 -13.40 15.26
C TYR A 106 -15.23 -12.58 14.26
N LYS A 107 -16.55 -12.64 14.36
CA LYS A 107 -17.48 -11.71 13.73
C LYS A 107 -17.84 -10.62 14.73
N VAL A 108 -17.73 -9.36 14.30
CA VAL A 108 -18.15 -8.21 15.10
C VAL A 108 -19.12 -7.37 14.29
N TRP A 109 -20.34 -7.20 14.81
CA TRP A 109 -21.35 -6.35 14.20
C TRP A 109 -20.98 -4.87 14.35
N LEU A 110 -21.27 -4.07 13.32
CA LEU A 110 -20.94 -2.63 13.27
C LEU A 110 -22.13 -1.73 13.61
N TYR A 111 -23.31 -2.33 13.75
CA TYR A 111 -24.58 -1.63 13.96
C TYR A 111 -25.35 -2.25 15.11
N HIS A 112 -26.08 -1.42 15.86
CA HIS A 112 -27.03 -1.83 16.87
C HIS A 112 -28.21 -0.85 16.89
N ASN A 113 -29.45 -1.35 16.87
CA ASN A 113 -30.68 -0.54 16.82
C ASN A 113 -30.66 0.52 15.71
N GLY A 114 -30.20 0.16 14.51
CA GLY A 114 -30.17 1.04 13.33
C GLY A 114 -29.08 2.11 13.32
N ARG A 115 -28.25 2.22 14.37
CA ARG A 115 -27.10 3.15 14.42
C ARG A 115 -25.77 2.42 14.34
N LEU A 116 -24.74 3.16 13.92
CA LEU A 116 -23.35 2.72 14.06
C LEU A 116 -22.99 2.54 15.55
N LEU A 117 -22.14 1.55 15.84
CA LEU A 117 -21.51 1.45 17.15
C LEU A 117 -20.63 2.67 17.41
N LYS A 118 -20.64 3.15 18.65
CA LYS A 118 -19.76 4.23 19.12
C LYS A 118 -18.33 3.69 19.29
N PRO A 119 -17.30 4.55 19.27
CA PRO A 119 -15.92 4.11 19.49
C PRO A 119 -15.72 3.32 20.79
N CYS A 120 -16.29 3.76 21.92
CA CYS A 120 -16.20 3.07 23.20
C CYS A 120 -16.86 1.67 23.18
N GLU A 121 -17.94 1.50 22.42
CA GLU A 121 -18.59 0.19 22.26
C GLU A 121 -17.71 -0.75 21.44
N ILE A 122 -17.11 -0.26 20.35
CA ILE A 122 -16.16 -1.04 19.53
C ILE A 122 -14.93 -1.40 20.37
N GLN A 123 -14.40 -0.45 21.16
CA GLN A 123 -13.31 -0.74 22.10
C GLN A 123 -13.66 -1.89 23.03
N THR A 124 -14.85 -1.90 23.64
CA THR A 124 -15.30 -3.02 24.50
C THR A 124 -15.34 -4.35 23.74
N GLN A 125 -15.77 -4.35 22.48
CA GLN A 125 -15.76 -5.56 21.64
C GLN A 125 -14.33 -6.06 21.38
N MET A 126 -13.41 -5.16 21.04
CA MET A 126 -12.00 -5.53 20.80
C MET A 126 -11.32 -6.02 22.08
N GLN A 127 -11.59 -5.37 23.22
CA GLN A 127 -11.04 -5.78 24.51
C GLN A 127 -11.49 -7.21 24.88
N LYS A 128 -12.75 -7.56 24.64
CA LYS A 128 -13.24 -8.94 24.83
C LYS A 128 -12.50 -9.97 23.97
N ILE A 129 -12.11 -9.60 22.75
CA ILE A 129 -11.31 -10.47 21.87
C ILE A 129 -9.87 -10.60 22.37
N LEU A 130 -9.27 -9.51 22.85
CA LEU A 130 -7.92 -9.51 23.42
C LEU A 130 -7.85 -10.34 24.73
N ASP A 131 -8.90 -10.25 25.55
CA ASP A 131 -8.98 -10.95 26.84
C ASP A 131 -9.32 -12.43 26.69
N ASP A 132 -9.86 -12.86 25.53
CA ASP A 132 -10.18 -14.26 25.27
C ASP A 132 -8.90 -15.12 25.36
N GLN A 133 -8.91 -16.12 26.24
CA GLN A 133 -7.82 -17.08 26.45
C GLN A 133 -8.11 -18.46 25.85
N SER A 134 -9.22 -18.65 25.13
CA SER A 134 -9.53 -19.93 24.49
C SER A 134 -8.43 -20.32 23.50
N PRO A 135 -8.05 -21.60 23.39
CA PRO A 135 -7.13 -22.02 22.34
C PRO A 135 -7.75 -21.82 20.94
N ALA A 136 -6.88 -21.72 19.93
CA ALA A 136 -7.29 -21.87 18.54
C ALA A 136 -7.74 -23.31 18.27
N GLN A 137 -8.67 -23.49 17.33
CA GLN A 137 -9.08 -24.82 16.90
C GLN A 137 -7.96 -25.46 16.05
N PRO A 138 -7.91 -26.80 15.93
CA PRO A 138 -6.90 -27.46 15.10
C PRO A 138 -6.83 -26.86 13.69
N GLY A 139 -5.63 -26.48 13.24
CA GLY A 139 -5.39 -25.84 11.94
C GLY A 139 -5.79 -24.37 11.82
N GLU A 140 -6.55 -23.81 12.78
CA GLU A 140 -7.10 -22.46 12.65
C GLU A 140 -6.03 -21.38 12.74
N GLU A 141 -5.05 -21.57 13.61
CA GLU A 141 -4.04 -20.55 13.90
C GLU A 141 -3.36 -20.02 12.64
N LYS A 142 -3.09 -20.92 11.70
CA LYS A 142 -2.37 -20.64 10.46
C LYS A 142 -3.29 -20.58 9.24
N LEU A 143 -4.61 -20.66 9.43
CA LEU A 143 -5.59 -20.81 8.35
C LEU A 143 -5.44 -19.77 7.25
N ALA A 144 -5.19 -18.50 7.60
CA ALA A 144 -5.10 -17.43 6.61
C ALA A 144 -3.85 -17.52 5.71
N ALA A 145 -2.89 -18.41 6.02
CA ALA A 145 -1.76 -18.71 5.12
C ALA A 145 -2.21 -19.19 3.74
N LEU A 146 -3.41 -19.77 3.63
CA LEU A 146 -4.00 -20.12 2.34
C LEU A 146 -4.17 -18.88 1.44
N THR A 147 -4.41 -17.70 1.99
CA THR A 147 -4.53 -16.45 1.22
C THR A 147 -3.17 -15.84 0.86
N ALA A 148 -2.10 -16.25 1.56
CA ALA A 148 -0.75 -15.74 1.42
C ALA A 148 0.09 -16.51 0.38
N GLY A 149 -0.18 -17.81 0.19
CA GLY A 149 0.50 -18.67 -0.77
C GLY A 149 -0.05 -18.57 -2.20
N ASP A 150 0.25 -19.59 -3.01
CA ASP A 150 -0.18 -19.66 -4.41
C ASP A 150 -1.71 -19.73 -4.57
N ARG A 151 -2.20 -19.15 -5.67
CA ARG A 151 -3.65 -19.00 -5.91
C ARG A 151 -4.35 -20.32 -6.19
N VAL A 152 -3.68 -21.24 -6.89
CA VAL A 152 -4.27 -22.52 -7.31
C VAL A 152 -4.46 -23.49 -6.14
N PRO A 153 -3.46 -23.74 -5.26
CA PRO A 153 -3.68 -24.49 -4.03
C PRO A 153 -4.80 -23.90 -3.18
N TRP A 154 -4.87 -22.57 -3.04
CA TRP A 154 -5.95 -21.92 -2.32
C TRP A 154 -7.32 -22.19 -2.95
N ALA A 155 -7.47 -22.02 -4.26
CA ALA A 155 -8.71 -22.31 -4.98
C ALA A 155 -9.18 -23.76 -4.78
N LYS A 156 -8.25 -24.73 -4.83
CA LYS A 156 -8.55 -26.15 -4.60
C LYS A 156 -8.98 -26.39 -3.14
N ALA A 157 -8.25 -25.86 -2.16
CA ALA A 157 -8.56 -26.01 -0.75
C ALA A 157 -9.92 -25.39 -0.41
N ARG A 158 -10.21 -24.18 -0.92
CA ARG A 158 -11.51 -23.51 -0.77
C ARG A 158 -12.66 -24.40 -1.23
N ARG A 159 -12.54 -25.03 -2.40
CA ARG A 159 -13.56 -25.93 -2.95
C ARG A 159 -13.73 -27.21 -2.13
N SER A 160 -12.62 -27.82 -1.71
CA SER A 160 -12.63 -29.13 -1.03
C SER A 160 -13.03 -29.06 0.44
N PHE A 161 -12.58 -28.03 1.17
CA PHE A 161 -12.68 -27.98 2.63
C PHE A 161 -13.62 -26.88 3.16
N PHE A 162 -13.97 -25.89 2.34
CA PHE A 162 -14.74 -24.71 2.78
C PHE A 162 -16.07 -24.52 2.02
N SER A 163 -16.54 -25.56 1.32
CA SER A 163 -17.79 -25.51 0.53
C SER A 163 -19.04 -25.93 1.30
N GLN A 164 -18.91 -26.44 2.52
CA GLN A 164 -20.03 -26.90 3.36
C GLN A 164 -19.75 -26.75 4.87
N GLY A 165 -20.79 -27.01 5.67
CA GLY A 165 -20.68 -27.07 7.13
C GLY A 165 -20.21 -25.78 7.79
N LYS A 166 -19.54 -25.92 8.95
CA LYS A 166 -19.04 -24.79 9.75
C LYS A 166 -18.00 -23.96 9.00
N ASN A 167 -17.12 -24.63 8.24
CA ASN A 167 -16.09 -23.97 7.43
C ASN A 167 -16.68 -23.00 6.41
N ARG A 168 -17.75 -23.39 5.69
CA ARG A 168 -18.43 -22.50 4.75
C ARG A 168 -19.01 -21.28 5.45
N VAL A 169 -19.70 -21.47 6.57
CA VAL A 169 -20.34 -20.37 7.31
C VAL A 169 -19.29 -19.37 7.82
N SER A 170 -18.17 -19.88 8.34
CA SER A 170 -17.07 -19.06 8.85
C SER A 170 -16.31 -18.35 7.72
N LEU A 171 -15.99 -19.04 6.62
CA LEU A 171 -15.35 -18.42 5.46
C LEU A 171 -16.26 -17.35 4.82
N ASP A 172 -17.54 -17.65 4.64
CA ASP A 172 -18.54 -16.69 4.12
C ASP A 172 -18.64 -15.45 5.02
N THR A 173 -18.49 -15.63 6.34
CA THR A 173 -18.45 -14.50 7.27
C THR A 173 -17.22 -13.60 7.03
N ILE A 174 -16.05 -14.16 6.71
CA ILE A 174 -14.85 -13.38 6.40
C ILE A 174 -14.98 -12.71 5.03
N GLU A 175 -15.37 -13.47 4.00
CA GLU A 175 -15.50 -12.97 2.63
C GLU A 175 -16.55 -11.86 2.54
N LYS A 176 -17.66 -11.95 3.29
CA LYS A 176 -18.72 -10.93 3.34
C LYS A 176 -18.47 -9.79 4.32
N ALA A 177 -17.39 -9.79 5.10
CA ALA A 177 -17.09 -8.70 6.02
C ALA A 177 -16.91 -7.36 5.29
N ALA A 178 -17.13 -6.23 5.97
CA ALA A 178 -16.87 -4.91 5.40
C ALA A 178 -15.37 -4.70 5.11
N PHE A 179 -14.53 -5.15 6.03
CA PHE A 179 -13.08 -5.24 5.94
C PHE A 179 -12.60 -6.24 7.00
N PHE A 180 -11.33 -6.64 6.91
CA PHE A 180 -10.70 -7.56 7.86
C PHE A 180 -9.86 -6.76 8.86
N VAL A 181 -9.85 -7.18 10.12
CA VAL A 181 -9.10 -6.52 11.20
C VAL A 181 -8.17 -7.51 11.87
N THR A 182 -6.90 -7.16 12.01
CA THR A 182 -5.94 -7.91 12.83
C THR A 182 -5.60 -7.12 14.08
N LEU A 183 -5.89 -7.69 15.24
CA LEU A 183 -5.33 -7.27 16.52
C LEU A 183 -3.99 -8.00 16.68
N ASP A 184 -2.91 -7.37 16.24
CA ASP A 184 -1.56 -7.93 16.23
C ASP A 184 -0.99 -7.91 17.66
N ASP A 185 -0.30 -8.99 18.06
CA ASP A 185 0.28 -9.10 19.39
C ASP A 185 1.73 -8.62 19.47
N THR A 186 2.28 -8.13 18.35
CA THR A 186 3.57 -7.46 18.28
C THR A 186 3.43 -5.94 18.44
N GLU A 187 4.56 -5.28 18.71
CA GLU A 187 4.67 -3.82 18.75
C GLU A 187 5.51 -3.37 17.56
N GLN A 188 5.01 -2.39 16.81
CA GLN A 188 5.68 -1.84 15.63
C GLN A 188 5.66 -0.32 15.65
N GLY A 189 6.32 0.31 14.69
CA GLY A 189 6.41 1.76 14.54
C GLY A 189 7.83 2.29 14.77
N PHE A 190 7.99 3.59 14.48
CA PHE A 190 9.26 4.29 14.62
C PHE A 190 9.74 4.30 16.07
N ARG A 191 10.98 3.82 16.28
CA ARG A 191 11.68 3.83 17.58
C ARG A 191 12.96 4.63 17.45
N LYS A 192 13.15 5.64 18.32
CA LYS A 192 14.30 6.55 18.27
C LYS A 192 15.63 5.83 18.53
N GLU A 193 15.58 4.75 19.29
CA GLU A 193 16.75 3.95 19.67
C GLU A 193 17.27 3.12 18.50
N ASN A 194 16.42 2.82 17.51
CA ASN A 194 16.78 2.09 16.30
C ASN A 194 15.91 2.52 15.11
N PRO A 195 16.11 3.74 14.59
CA PRO A 195 15.18 4.38 13.66
C PRO A 195 15.09 3.64 12.32
N VAL A 196 16.21 3.08 11.82
CA VAL A 196 16.24 2.37 10.54
C VAL A 196 15.50 1.04 10.66
N LYS A 197 16.00 0.13 11.51
CA LYS A 197 15.42 -1.22 11.63
C LYS A 197 13.96 -1.17 12.06
N SER A 198 13.57 -0.24 12.92
CA SER A 198 12.18 -0.14 13.38
C SER A 198 11.19 0.22 12.27
N LEU A 199 11.62 0.99 11.26
CA LEU A 199 10.80 1.29 10.08
C LEU A 199 10.76 0.13 9.10
N ASP A 200 11.88 -0.57 8.91
CA ASP A 200 11.95 -1.73 8.03
C ASP A 200 11.12 -2.89 8.57
N ASP A 201 11.24 -3.20 9.87
CA ASP A 201 10.43 -4.20 10.56
C ASP A 201 8.92 -3.86 10.47
N TYR A 202 8.59 -2.57 10.59
CA TYR A 202 7.20 -2.10 10.49
C TYR A 202 6.66 -2.23 9.05
N ALA A 203 7.44 -1.87 8.03
CA ALA A 203 7.08 -2.05 6.62
C ALA A 203 6.81 -3.52 6.30
N LYS A 204 7.74 -4.41 6.68
CA LYS A 204 7.62 -5.86 6.52
C LYS A 204 6.38 -6.41 7.21
N SER A 205 6.14 -6.00 8.46
CA SER A 205 4.95 -6.42 9.23
C SER A 205 3.62 -6.01 8.59
N LEU A 206 3.58 -4.86 7.91
CA LEU A 206 2.39 -4.40 7.19
C LEU A 206 2.23 -5.04 5.80
N LEU A 207 3.33 -5.33 5.11
CA LEU A 207 3.31 -5.98 3.80
C LEU A 207 2.91 -7.46 3.91
N HIS A 208 3.60 -8.23 4.75
CA HIS A 208 3.43 -9.69 4.82
C HIS A 208 3.10 -10.24 6.22
N GLY A 209 3.27 -9.46 7.28
CA GLY A 209 2.98 -9.90 8.65
C GLY A 209 3.72 -11.21 8.98
N LYS A 210 3.01 -12.16 9.61
CA LYS A 210 3.49 -13.52 9.89
C LYS A 210 3.10 -14.51 8.79
N CYS A 211 2.64 -14.03 7.63
CA CYS A 211 2.09 -14.82 6.52
C CYS A 211 0.77 -15.56 6.81
N TYR A 212 0.23 -15.51 8.03
CA TYR A 212 -1.03 -16.18 8.40
C TYR A 212 -1.96 -15.35 9.29
N ASP A 213 -1.58 -14.11 9.60
CA ASP A 213 -2.29 -13.20 10.49
C ASP A 213 -2.93 -12.03 9.74
N ARG A 214 -3.08 -12.16 8.42
CA ARG A 214 -3.78 -11.21 7.52
C ARG A 214 -4.68 -12.01 6.59
N TRP A 215 -5.71 -11.37 6.06
CA TRP A 215 -6.52 -11.95 4.99
C TRP A 215 -6.21 -11.21 3.68
N PHE A 216 -5.20 -11.69 2.95
CA PHE A 216 -4.62 -10.97 1.80
C PHE A 216 -5.58 -10.82 0.61
N ASP A 217 -6.64 -11.62 0.59
CA ASP A 217 -7.73 -11.52 -0.39
C ASP A 217 -8.71 -10.38 -0.09
N LYS A 218 -8.71 -9.82 1.13
CA LYS A 218 -9.65 -8.76 1.50
C LYS A 218 -9.20 -7.44 0.88
N SER A 219 -10.14 -6.63 0.40
CA SER A 219 -9.81 -5.30 -0.14
C SER A 219 -8.97 -4.47 0.83
N ILE A 220 -9.31 -4.55 2.12
CA ILE A 220 -8.56 -3.95 3.22
C ILE A 220 -8.42 -4.97 4.35
N SER A 221 -7.18 -5.28 4.70
CA SER A 221 -6.81 -5.91 5.97
C SER A 221 -6.19 -4.82 6.86
N PHE A 222 -6.92 -4.37 7.88
CA PHE A 222 -6.54 -3.30 8.79
C PHE A 222 -5.84 -3.88 10.03
N ILE A 223 -4.66 -3.38 10.36
CA ILE A 223 -3.80 -3.90 11.42
C ILE A 223 -3.75 -2.91 12.56
N ILE A 224 -3.93 -3.39 13.79
CA ILE A 224 -3.72 -2.63 15.02
C ILE A 224 -2.72 -3.40 15.88
N PHE A 225 -1.55 -2.82 16.10
CA PHE A 225 -0.48 -3.37 16.93
C PHE A 225 -0.77 -3.19 18.42
N LYS A 226 -0.11 -4.00 19.25
CA LYS A 226 -0.26 -4.03 20.71
C LYS A 226 -0.02 -2.65 21.36
N ASN A 227 0.90 -1.87 20.81
CA ASN A 227 1.24 -0.52 21.28
C ASN A 227 0.34 0.59 20.69
N GLY A 228 -0.74 0.25 19.98
CA GLY A 228 -1.67 1.21 19.39
C GLY A 228 -1.20 1.85 18.07
N LYS A 229 -0.07 1.42 17.48
CA LYS A 229 0.20 1.73 16.07
C LYS A 229 -0.78 0.99 15.16
N ILE A 230 -1.11 1.59 14.02
CA ILE A 230 -2.00 0.99 13.03
C ILE A 230 -1.35 0.85 11.66
N GLY A 231 -2.00 0.19 10.72
CA GLY A 231 -1.64 0.23 9.32
C GLY A 231 -2.65 -0.56 8.51
N LEU A 232 -2.45 -0.64 7.20
CA LEU A 232 -3.27 -1.49 6.35
C LEU A 232 -2.43 -2.25 5.34
N ASN A 233 -2.95 -3.39 4.90
CA ASN A 233 -2.60 -4.09 3.68
C ASN A 233 -3.82 -4.02 2.75
N ALA A 234 -3.59 -3.76 1.46
CA ALA A 234 -4.63 -3.64 0.45
C ALA A 234 -4.38 -4.58 -0.73
N GLU A 235 -5.41 -5.35 -1.07
CA GLU A 235 -5.43 -6.14 -2.31
C GLU A 235 -5.54 -5.20 -3.51
N HIS A 236 -4.67 -5.34 -4.51
CA HIS A 236 -4.47 -4.29 -5.52
C HIS A 236 -5.43 -4.36 -6.72
N SER A 237 -6.14 -5.46 -6.90
CA SER A 237 -6.92 -5.67 -8.13
C SER A 237 -8.11 -4.72 -8.27
N TRP A 238 -8.67 -4.21 -7.17
CA TRP A 238 -9.84 -3.32 -7.18
C TRP A 238 -9.49 -1.82 -7.22
N ALA A 239 -8.34 -1.39 -6.71
CA ALA A 239 -7.93 0.02 -6.73
C ALA A 239 -6.41 0.25 -6.66
N ASP A 240 -6.03 1.49 -6.96
CA ASP A 240 -4.68 2.02 -6.89
C ASP A 240 -4.43 2.77 -5.57
N ALA A 241 -3.16 2.89 -5.18
CA ALA A 241 -2.74 3.47 -3.90
C ALA A 241 -3.35 4.84 -3.55
N PRO A 242 -3.54 5.81 -4.48
CA PRO A 242 -4.18 7.09 -4.15
C PRO A 242 -5.61 6.96 -3.60
N ILE A 243 -6.37 5.93 -4.01
CA ILE A 243 -7.72 5.69 -3.50
C ILE A 243 -7.68 5.31 -2.01
N ILE A 244 -6.72 4.47 -1.64
CA ILE A 244 -6.46 4.10 -0.24
C ILE A 244 -5.85 5.25 0.55
N GLY A 245 -4.95 6.04 -0.05
CA GLY A 245 -4.35 7.21 0.59
C GLY A 245 -5.42 8.22 1.07
N HIS A 246 -6.45 8.46 0.26
CA HIS A 246 -7.56 9.33 0.62
C HIS A 246 -8.36 8.81 1.84
N LEU A 247 -8.65 7.50 1.89
CA LEU A 247 -9.24 6.88 3.08
C LEU A 247 -8.31 7.06 4.30
N TRP A 248 -7.03 6.77 4.12
CA TRP A 248 -6.04 6.74 5.19
C TRP A 248 -5.86 8.11 5.86
N GLU A 249 -5.70 9.16 5.06
CA GLU A 249 -5.63 10.55 5.54
C GLU A 249 -6.90 10.92 6.33
N SER A 250 -8.08 10.54 5.85
CA SER A 250 -9.34 10.79 6.55
C SER A 250 -9.44 10.07 7.89
N ILE A 251 -9.01 8.80 7.97
CA ILE A 251 -9.05 8.03 9.22
C ILE A 251 -8.11 8.64 10.24
N LEU A 252 -6.85 8.88 9.86
CA LEU A 252 -5.82 9.42 10.73
C LEU A 252 -6.22 10.79 11.29
N ALA A 253 -6.80 11.66 10.46
CA ALA A 253 -7.27 12.97 10.90
C ALA A 253 -8.49 12.86 11.83
N THR A 254 -9.49 12.03 11.47
CA THR A 254 -10.73 11.86 12.24
C THR A 254 -10.46 11.29 13.63
N ASP A 255 -9.62 10.26 13.69
CA ASP A 255 -9.25 9.60 14.94
C ASP A 255 -8.64 10.59 15.96
N GLN A 256 -7.68 11.40 15.54
CA GLN A 256 -6.97 12.30 16.44
C GLN A 256 -7.74 13.60 16.70
N PHE A 257 -8.20 14.27 15.65
CA PHE A 257 -8.67 15.65 15.72
C PHE A 257 -10.19 15.77 15.90
N GLN A 258 -10.96 14.70 15.71
CA GLN A 258 -12.43 14.71 15.88
C GLN A 258 -12.89 13.81 17.02
N LEU A 259 -12.39 12.57 17.09
CA LEU A 259 -12.79 11.60 18.12
C LEU A 259 -11.95 11.82 19.40
N GLY A 260 -10.63 11.67 19.28
CA GLY A 260 -9.69 11.76 20.39
C GLY A 260 -9.93 10.72 21.48
N TYR A 261 -9.18 10.84 22.58
CA TYR A 261 -9.17 9.87 23.68
C TYR A 261 -9.36 10.56 25.03
N THR A 262 -9.71 9.80 26.07
CA THR A 262 -9.69 10.27 27.47
C THR A 262 -8.25 10.38 27.98
N GLU A 263 -8.05 10.95 29.17
CA GLU A 263 -6.72 11.05 29.80
C GLU A 263 -6.09 9.67 30.03
N GLU A 264 -6.90 8.65 30.32
CA GLU A 264 -6.45 7.26 30.45
C GLU A 264 -6.27 6.56 29.09
N GLY A 265 -6.41 7.26 27.97
CA GLY A 265 -6.23 6.73 26.62
C GLY A 265 -7.39 5.87 26.09
N ASN A 266 -8.58 5.91 26.71
CA ASN A 266 -9.77 5.20 26.24
C ASN A 266 -10.53 6.02 25.18
N CYS A 267 -11.37 5.35 24.39
CA CYS A 267 -12.38 6.03 23.56
C CYS A 267 -13.33 6.84 24.46
N LYS A 268 -13.69 8.05 24.02
CA LYS A 268 -14.63 8.91 24.74
C LYS A 268 -16.07 8.37 24.68
N GLY A 269 -16.85 8.68 25.71
CA GLY A 269 -18.28 8.37 25.82
C GLY A 269 -18.56 7.05 26.55
N GLU A 270 -19.85 6.78 26.79
CA GLU A 270 -20.31 5.62 27.56
C GLU A 270 -20.77 4.47 26.65
N ALA A 271 -20.28 3.26 26.94
CA ALA A 271 -20.60 2.06 26.19
C ALA A 271 -21.93 1.45 26.65
N ASN A 272 -22.78 1.04 25.70
CA ASN A 272 -23.98 0.27 26.01
C ASN A 272 -23.60 -1.18 26.32
N SER A 273 -24.01 -1.71 27.48
CA SER A 273 -23.78 -3.10 27.87
C SER A 273 -24.60 -4.12 27.07
N GLN A 274 -25.65 -3.68 26.36
CA GLN A 274 -26.53 -4.51 25.55
C GLN A 274 -26.00 -4.82 24.14
N ILE A 275 -24.81 -4.31 23.78
CA ILE A 275 -24.21 -4.63 22.48
C ILE A 275 -23.88 -6.13 22.42
N PRO A 276 -24.36 -6.86 21.39
CA PRO A 276 -24.04 -8.27 21.21
C PRO A 276 -22.53 -8.52 21.26
N LEU A 277 -22.13 -9.62 21.88
CA LEU A 277 -20.72 -10.00 22.03
C LEU A 277 -20.10 -10.37 20.66
N PRO A 278 -18.76 -10.32 20.53
CA PRO A 278 -18.08 -10.85 19.37
C PRO A 278 -18.40 -12.34 19.21
N GLN A 279 -18.79 -12.77 18.02
CA GLN A 279 -19.10 -14.17 17.76
C GLN A 279 -17.86 -14.91 17.26
N ARG A 280 -17.37 -15.87 18.05
CA ARG A 280 -16.26 -16.75 17.68
C ARG A 280 -16.62 -17.62 16.47
N LEU A 281 -15.85 -17.51 15.39
CA LEU A 281 -16.00 -18.39 14.22
C LEU A 281 -15.61 -19.82 14.55
N GLN A 282 -16.26 -20.79 13.91
CA GLN A 282 -16.09 -22.21 14.18
C GLN A 282 -15.59 -22.93 12.94
N TRP A 283 -14.65 -23.85 13.12
CA TRP A 283 -13.99 -24.55 12.04
C TRP A 283 -13.93 -26.06 12.30
N GLU A 284 -13.90 -26.82 11.22
CA GLU A 284 -13.69 -28.26 11.19
C GLU A 284 -12.59 -28.52 10.15
N ILE A 285 -11.35 -28.24 10.53
CA ILE A 285 -10.19 -28.31 9.64
C ILE A 285 -9.55 -29.70 9.77
N SER A 286 -9.89 -30.57 8.82
CA SER A 286 -9.31 -31.92 8.73
C SER A 286 -7.79 -31.89 8.53
N GLU A 287 -7.08 -32.93 8.94
CA GLU A 287 -5.62 -33.07 8.76
C GLU A 287 -5.14 -32.80 7.31
N PRO A 288 -5.79 -33.32 6.24
CA PRO A 288 -5.39 -32.98 4.87
C PRO A 288 -5.48 -31.49 4.53
N CYS A 289 -6.40 -30.75 5.16
CA CYS A 289 -6.48 -29.30 4.98
C CYS A 289 -5.34 -28.59 5.74
N GLN A 290 -4.94 -29.10 6.90
CA GLN A 290 -3.82 -28.58 7.68
C GLN A 290 -2.48 -28.74 6.96
N GLU A 291 -2.31 -29.82 6.19
CA GLU A 291 -1.16 -30.01 5.30
C GLU A 291 -1.09 -28.93 4.21
N VAL A 292 -2.22 -28.62 3.55
CA VAL A 292 -2.27 -27.56 2.54
C VAL A 292 -2.01 -26.17 3.15
N ILE A 293 -2.50 -25.93 4.37
CA ILE A 293 -2.20 -24.70 5.12
C ILE A 293 -0.69 -24.60 5.37
N THR A 294 -0.07 -25.68 5.85
CA THR A 294 1.38 -25.73 6.13
C THR A 294 2.21 -25.53 4.86
N GLN A 295 1.81 -26.13 3.74
CA GLN A 295 2.49 -25.94 2.46
C GLN A 295 2.38 -24.49 1.97
N SER A 296 1.18 -23.90 2.05
CA SER A 296 0.95 -22.51 1.66
C SER A 296 1.75 -21.54 2.54
N LEU A 297 1.84 -21.82 3.84
CA LEU A 297 2.67 -21.07 4.77
C LEU A 297 4.15 -21.16 4.41
N SER A 298 4.66 -22.34 4.05
CA SER A 298 6.06 -22.51 3.65
C SER A 298 6.41 -21.65 2.43
N VAL A 299 5.55 -21.64 1.40
CA VAL A 299 5.70 -20.78 0.22
C VAL A 299 5.69 -19.30 0.60
N ALA A 300 4.70 -18.89 1.40
CA ALA A 300 4.57 -17.50 1.83
C ALA A 300 5.75 -17.04 2.69
N GLN A 301 6.24 -17.89 3.59
CA GLN A 301 7.37 -17.59 4.47
C GLN A 301 8.67 -17.45 3.68
N GLN A 302 8.94 -18.34 2.71
CA GLN A 302 10.10 -18.20 1.82
C GLN A 302 10.06 -16.87 1.05
N LEU A 303 8.88 -16.47 0.55
CA LEU A 303 8.72 -15.18 -0.12
C LEU A 303 8.93 -13.99 0.82
N ALA A 304 8.38 -14.05 2.04
CA ALA A 304 8.52 -12.98 3.03
C ALA A 304 9.96 -12.83 3.54
N ASP A 305 10.64 -13.94 3.82
CA ASP A 305 12.02 -13.97 4.30
C ASP A 305 13.01 -13.43 3.25
N ASP A 306 12.65 -13.52 1.96
CA ASP A 306 13.45 -13.02 0.85
C ASP A 306 13.26 -11.51 0.60
N VAL A 307 12.29 -10.83 1.23
CA VAL A 307 12.10 -9.38 1.03
C VAL A 307 13.06 -8.58 1.90
N ASP A 308 13.91 -7.79 1.24
CA ASP A 308 14.66 -6.70 1.86
C ASP A 308 13.87 -5.38 1.78
N PHE A 309 14.00 -4.54 2.81
CA PHE A 309 13.26 -3.30 2.91
C PHE A 309 14.11 -2.21 3.56
N HIS A 310 14.04 -0.99 3.01
CA HIS A 310 14.60 0.21 3.58
C HIS A 310 13.60 1.37 3.49
N SER A 311 13.05 1.76 4.64
CA SER A 311 12.13 2.91 4.76
C SER A 311 12.77 4.02 5.57
N PHE A 312 12.76 5.26 5.04
CA PHE A 312 13.37 6.39 5.74
C PHE A 312 12.72 7.74 5.40
N PRO A 313 12.65 8.67 6.37
CA PRO A 313 12.38 10.07 6.11
C PRO A 313 13.62 10.74 5.48
N PHE A 314 13.42 11.48 4.40
CA PHE A 314 14.38 12.43 3.83
C PHE A 314 13.95 13.84 4.21
N ASP A 315 14.67 14.45 5.14
CA ASP A 315 14.36 15.74 5.76
C ASP A 315 15.40 16.84 5.45
N ASN A 316 16.42 16.54 4.62
CA ASN A 316 17.38 17.54 4.15
C ASN A 316 16.68 18.68 3.38
N PHE A 317 15.66 18.35 2.59
CA PHE A 317 14.75 19.28 1.94
C PHE A 317 13.52 18.54 1.39
N GLY A 318 12.47 19.29 1.02
CA GLY A 318 11.27 18.73 0.40
C GLY A 318 10.83 19.48 -0.85
N LYS A 319 9.56 19.30 -1.20
CA LYS A 319 8.96 19.89 -2.42
C LYS A 319 9.09 21.41 -2.49
N GLY A 320 9.15 22.10 -1.34
CA GLY A 320 9.25 23.56 -1.30
C GLY A 320 10.56 24.08 -1.88
N LEU A 321 11.68 23.44 -1.52
CA LEU A 321 12.98 23.81 -2.07
C LEU A 321 13.09 23.41 -3.54
N ILE A 322 12.56 22.24 -3.93
CA ILE A 322 12.55 21.81 -5.33
C ILE A 322 11.75 22.78 -6.21
N LYS A 323 10.62 23.29 -5.73
CA LYS A 323 9.84 24.31 -6.45
C LYS A 323 10.62 25.61 -6.66
N ARG A 324 11.50 26.01 -5.73
CA ARG A 324 12.39 27.18 -5.92
C ARG A 324 13.40 26.98 -7.06
N CYS A 325 13.76 25.73 -7.36
CA CYS A 325 14.55 25.37 -8.54
C CYS A 325 13.75 25.49 -9.86
N ARG A 326 12.43 25.74 -9.80
CA ARG A 326 11.48 25.74 -10.92
C ARG A 326 11.40 24.39 -11.63
N ILE A 327 11.41 23.31 -10.84
CA ILE A 327 11.33 21.93 -11.31
C ILE A 327 10.14 21.26 -10.64
N SER A 328 9.46 20.35 -11.35
CA SER A 328 8.46 19.49 -10.70
C SER A 328 9.11 18.66 -9.61
N PRO A 329 8.58 18.67 -8.37
CA PRO A 329 9.06 17.81 -7.29
C PRO A 329 9.14 16.34 -7.68
N ASP A 330 8.15 15.86 -8.43
CA ASP A 330 8.07 14.47 -8.88
C ASP A 330 9.17 14.14 -9.91
N ALA A 331 9.32 14.98 -10.93
CA ALA A 331 10.39 14.84 -11.92
C ALA A 331 11.79 14.90 -11.29
N PHE A 332 11.98 15.73 -10.25
CA PHE A 332 13.24 15.80 -9.52
C PHE A 332 13.56 14.46 -8.83
N VAL A 333 12.60 13.89 -8.10
CA VAL A 333 12.75 12.59 -7.43
C VAL A 333 12.99 11.49 -8.45
N GLN A 334 12.24 11.46 -9.55
CA GLN A 334 12.41 10.47 -10.62
C GLN A 334 13.80 10.54 -11.26
N MET A 335 14.33 11.73 -11.52
CA MET A 335 15.71 11.87 -12.03
C MET A 335 16.77 11.49 -10.99
N ALA A 336 16.52 11.76 -9.70
CA ALA A 336 17.39 11.30 -8.62
C ALA A 336 17.41 9.76 -8.52
N LEU A 337 16.27 9.10 -8.74
CA LEU A 337 16.19 7.64 -8.81
C LEU A 337 16.95 7.07 -10.00
N GLN A 338 16.90 7.71 -11.18
CA GLN A 338 17.70 7.30 -12.34
C GLN A 338 19.21 7.40 -12.06
N LEU A 339 19.64 8.49 -11.43
CA LEU A 339 21.04 8.68 -11.04
C LEU A 339 21.47 7.67 -9.97
N ALA A 340 20.63 7.42 -8.97
CA ALA A 340 20.88 6.45 -7.92
C ALA A 340 21.02 5.03 -8.47
N HIS A 341 20.13 4.62 -9.38
CA HIS A 341 20.20 3.31 -10.03
C HIS A 341 21.49 3.14 -10.82
N TYR A 342 21.89 4.13 -11.60
CA TYR A 342 23.13 4.04 -12.37
C TYR A 342 24.37 4.01 -11.48
N ARG A 343 24.37 4.72 -10.34
CA ARG A 343 25.44 4.62 -9.33
C ARG A 343 25.53 3.24 -8.71
N ASP A 344 24.37 2.63 -8.47
CA ASP A 344 24.26 1.32 -7.81
C ASP A 344 24.64 0.16 -8.76
N LYS A 345 24.21 0.23 -10.02
CA LYS A 345 24.27 -0.88 -10.98
C LYS A 345 25.22 -0.66 -12.16
N GLY A 346 25.69 0.57 -12.38
CA GLY A 346 26.51 0.92 -13.55
C GLY A 346 25.78 0.83 -14.90
N SER A 347 24.46 0.62 -14.90
CA SER A 347 23.65 0.41 -16.10
C SER A 347 22.25 1.03 -15.97
N PHE A 348 21.61 1.22 -17.12
CA PHE A 348 20.22 1.67 -17.21
C PHE A 348 19.27 0.48 -17.28
N CYS A 349 18.04 0.67 -16.79
CA CYS A 349 16.99 -0.34 -16.83
C CYS A 349 15.65 0.26 -17.20
N LEU A 350 14.68 -0.58 -17.58
CA LEU A 350 13.29 -0.15 -17.69
C LEU A 350 12.79 0.32 -16.33
N THR A 351 12.37 1.58 -16.28
CA THR A 351 11.77 2.18 -15.08
C THR A 351 10.28 2.41 -15.32
N TYR A 352 9.46 1.81 -14.46
CA TYR A 352 8.02 2.02 -14.40
C TYR A 352 7.72 3.12 -13.39
N GLU A 353 6.89 4.07 -13.76
CA GLU A 353 6.18 4.94 -12.83
C GLU A 353 4.67 4.87 -13.10
N ALA A 354 3.87 4.71 -12.05
CA ALA A 354 2.42 4.72 -12.14
C ALA A 354 1.90 6.15 -12.38
N SER A 355 1.19 6.36 -13.49
CA SER A 355 0.41 7.58 -13.75
C SER A 355 -1.08 7.26 -13.78
N MET A 356 -1.89 7.98 -13.02
CA MET A 356 -3.32 7.79 -12.96
C MET A 356 -4.01 8.27 -14.24
N THR A 357 -4.90 7.45 -14.81
CA THR A 357 -5.70 7.79 -16.00
C THR A 357 -7.15 8.14 -15.64
N ARG A 358 -7.37 8.59 -14.40
CA ARG A 358 -8.71 8.89 -13.86
C ARG A 358 -9.40 10.09 -14.51
N LEU A 359 -8.78 10.77 -15.47
CA LEU A 359 -9.48 11.71 -16.36
C LEU A 359 -10.49 10.99 -17.28
N PHE A 360 -10.33 9.68 -17.46
CA PHE A 360 -11.24 8.83 -18.21
C PHE A 360 -12.15 8.03 -17.28
N ARG A 361 -13.34 7.68 -17.78
CA ARG A 361 -14.26 6.77 -17.09
C ARG A 361 -13.54 5.45 -16.79
N GLU A 362 -13.58 5.02 -15.54
CA GLU A 362 -12.96 3.76 -15.06
C GLU A 362 -11.43 3.71 -15.28
N GLY A 363 -10.79 4.87 -15.45
CA GLY A 363 -9.35 4.98 -15.55
C GLY A 363 -8.64 4.45 -14.29
N ARG A 364 -7.64 3.60 -14.53
CA ARG A 364 -6.71 3.07 -13.52
C ARG A 364 -5.36 3.76 -13.72
N THR A 365 -4.44 3.07 -14.39
CA THR A 365 -3.06 3.50 -14.56
C THR A 365 -2.57 3.36 -16.00
N GLU A 366 -1.65 4.24 -16.39
CA GLU A 366 -0.72 4.09 -17.50
C GLU A 366 0.72 4.13 -16.96
N THR A 367 1.67 3.64 -17.74
CA THR A 367 3.10 3.65 -17.42
C THR A 367 3.77 4.94 -17.90
N VAL A 368 4.51 5.59 -17.02
CA VAL A 368 5.53 6.57 -17.41
C VAL A 368 6.89 5.85 -17.42
N ARG A 369 7.56 5.88 -18.57
CA ARG A 369 8.89 5.30 -18.74
C ARG A 369 9.96 6.30 -18.34
N SER A 370 10.30 6.37 -17.05
CA SER A 370 11.19 7.41 -16.50
C SER A 370 12.62 7.37 -17.06
N CYS A 371 13.09 6.19 -17.48
CA CYS A 371 14.39 6.03 -18.14
C CYS A 371 14.32 6.47 -19.61
N SER A 372 14.36 7.79 -19.86
CA SER A 372 14.38 8.39 -21.19
C SER A 372 15.79 8.66 -21.69
N ILE A 373 15.96 8.91 -23.00
CA ILE A 373 17.25 9.34 -23.59
C ILE A 373 17.80 10.61 -22.90
N GLN A 374 16.93 11.51 -22.47
CA GLN A 374 17.30 12.73 -21.76
C GLN A 374 17.78 12.41 -20.35
N ALA A 375 17.09 11.51 -19.65
CA ALA A 375 17.53 11.01 -18.34
C ALA A 375 18.89 10.32 -18.42
N THR A 376 19.12 9.46 -19.42
CA THR A 376 20.42 8.77 -19.58
C THR A 376 21.55 9.76 -19.86
N LYS A 377 21.34 10.76 -20.72
CA LYS A 377 22.32 11.84 -20.97
C LYS A 377 22.64 12.64 -19.71
N PHE A 378 21.62 12.99 -18.93
CA PHE A 378 21.80 13.67 -17.65
C PHE A 378 22.63 12.83 -16.67
N VAL A 379 22.27 11.56 -16.50
CA VAL A 379 22.95 10.65 -15.58
C VAL A 379 24.42 10.45 -15.98
N LEU A 380 24.69 10.19 -17.27
CA LEU A 380 26.07 10.06 -17.77
C LEU A 380 26.88 11.34 -17.53
N ALA A 381 26.27 12.51 -17.73
CA ALA A 381 26.95 13.78 -17.46
C ALA A 381 27.22 13.98 -15.96
N MET A 382 26.34 13.53 -15.06
CA MET A 382 26.59 13.57 -13.63
C MET A 382 27.79 12.71 -13.23
N MET A 383 27.96 11.55 -13.88
CA MET A 383 29.04 10.59 -13.63
C MET A 383 30.39 11.01 -14.24
N ASP A 384 30.39 11.92 -15.20
CA ASP A 384 31.60 12.41 -15.86
C ASP A 384 32.21 13.61 -15.09
N PRO A 385 33.44 13.49 -14.54
CA PRO A 385 34.11 14.58 -13.83
C PRO A 385 34.56 15.71 -14.76
N ALA A 386 34.67 15.49 -16.07
CA ALA A 386 35.04 16.52 -17.04
C ALA A 386 33.88 17.46 -17.42
N GLN A 387 32.64 17.07 -17.11
CA GLN A 387 31.46 17.91 -17.40
C GLN A 387 31.36 19.09 -16.44
N THR A 388 31.06 20.26 -17.00
CA THR A 388 30.81 21.46 -16.22
C THR A 388 29.47 21.37 -15.48
N ARG A 389 29.36 22.09 -14.36
CA ARG A 389 28.10 22.21 -13.62
C ARG A 389 26.97 22.74 -14.50
N GLU A 390 27.25 23.73 -15.35
CA GLU A 390 26.29 24.35 -16.25
C GLU A 390 25.71 23.32 -17.23
N GLN A 391 26.57 22.45 -17.77
CA GLN A 391 26.15 21.39 -18.68
C GLN A 391 25.33 20.31 -17.95
N LYS A 392 25.75 19.90 -16.75
CA LYS A 392 24.98 18.98 -15.89
C LYS A 392 23.59 19.53 -15.58
N LEU A 393 23.51 20.80 -15.20
CA LEU A 393 22.23 21.49 -14.91
C LEU A 393 21.34 21.59 -16.16
N LYS A 394 21.91 21.92 -17.32
CA LYS A 394 21.18 21.98 -18.59
C LYS A 394 20.56 20.63 -18.93
N LEU A 395 21.33 19.55 -18.83
CA LEU A 395 20.84 18.20 -19.12
C LEU A 395 19.80 17.73 -18.09
N PHE A 396 19.99 18.06 -16.81
CA PHE A 396 19.00 17.80 -15.78
C PHE A 396 17.65 18.45 -16.10
N LYS A 397 17.64 19.73 -16.48
CA LYS A 397 16.39 20.44 -16.85
C LYS A 397 15.70 19.78 -18.03
N GLN A 398 16.45 19.40 -19.07
CA GLN A 398 15.90 18.71 -20.23
C GLN A 398 15.29 17.34 -19.86
N ALA A 399 15.94 16.60 -18.95
CA ALA A 399 15.44 15.33 -18.47
C ALA A 399 14.16 15.48 -17.64
N ALA A 400 14.13 16.47 -16.74
CA ALA A 400 12.95 16.78 -15.93
C ALA A 400 11.76 17.25 -16.79
N GLU A 401 11.99 18.13 -17.77
CA GLU A 401 10.95 18.57 -18.72
C GLU A 401 10.41 17.39 -19.53
N LYS A 402 11.30 16.55 -20.08
CA LYS A 402 10.88 15.36 -20.82
C LYS A 402 10.04 14.42 -19.97
N HIS A 403 10.42 14.22 -18.72
CA HIS A 403 9.68 13.38 -17.79
C HIS A 403 8.27 13.95 -17.53
N GLN A 404 8.13 15.25 -17.29
CA GLN A 404 6.82 15.89 -17.16
C GLN A 404 5.94 15.73 -18.41
N ASP A 405 6.54 15.80 -19.60
CA ASP A 405 5.81 15.60 -20.86
C ASP A 405 5.32 14.15 -20.99
N LEU A 406 6.15 13.16 -20.62
CA LEU A 406 5.74 11.76 -20.58
C LEU A 406 4.60 11.53 -19.57
N TYR A 407 4.68 12.14 -18.39
CA TYR A 407 3.63 12.06 -17.38
C TYR A 407 2.31 12.65 -17.89
N ARG A 408 2.37 13.81 -18.56
CA ARG A 408 1.19 14.44 -19.17
C ARG A 408 0.57 13.52 -20.22
N HIS A 409 1.38 12.95 -21.11
CA HIS A 409 0.89 12.01 -22.12
C HIS A 409 0.22 10.79 -21.47
N ALA A 410 0.85 10.17 -20.47
CA ALA A 410 0.28 9.03 -19.76
C ALA A 410 -1.08 9.37 -19.13
N MET A 411 -1.15 10.47 -18.38
CA MET A 411 -2.37 10.93 -17.71
C MET A 411 -3.52 11.24 -18.69
N THR A 412 -3.20 11.75 -19.89
CA THR A 412 -4.17 12.03 -20.95
C THR A 412 -4.37 10.87 -21.93
N GLY A 413 -3.97 9.64 -21.57
CA GLY A 413 -4.24 8.44 -22.38
C GLY A 413 -3.41 8.32 -23.66
N ALA A 414 -2.34 9.09 -23.79
CA ALA A 414 -1.38 9.04 -24.90
C ALA A 414 -0.08 8.28 -24.52
N GLY A 415 -0.08 7.55 -23.41
CA GLY A 415 0.94 6.54 -23.11
C GLY A 415 0.81 5.32 -24.04
N ILE A 416 1.86 4.50 -24.07
CA ILE A 416 1.98 3.40 -25.04
C ILE A 416 1.86 2.01 -24.41
N ASP A 417 2.15 1.87 -23.13
CA ASP A 417 2.29 0.56 -22.49
C ASP A 417 0.97 -0.20 -22.39
N ARG A 418 -0.13 0.45 -21.98
CA ARG A 418 -1.45 -0.21 -21.99
C ARG A 418 -1.93 -0.51 -23.41
N HIS A 419 -1.56 0.31 -24.39
CA HIS A 419 -1.87 0.07 -25.80
C HIS A 419 -1.12 -1.17 -26.33
N LEU A 420 0.19 -1.26 -26.12
CA LEU A 420 0.99 -2.44 -26.50
C LEU A 420 0.50 -3.71 -25.78
N PHE A 421 0.10 -3.59 -24.51
CA PHE A 421 -0.48 -4.70 -23.77
C PHE A 421 -1.79 -5.19 -24.40
N CYS A 422 -2.67 -4.28 -24.82
CA CYS A 422 -3.88 -4.64 -25.57
C CYS A 422 -3.54 -5.37 -26.89
N LEU A 423 -2.57 -4.84 -27.64
CA LEU A 423 -2.07 -5.46 -28.87
C LEU A 423 -1.40 -6.81 -28.63
N TYR A 424 -0.98 -7.15 -27.40
CA TYR A 424 -0.46 -8.47 -27.06
C TYR A 424 -1.55 -9.45 -26.65
N VAL A 425 -2.57 -8.97 -25.92
CA VAL A 425 -3.68 -9.80 -25.48
C VAL A 425 -4.56 -10.22 -26.67
N VAL A 426 -4.90 -9.31 -27.58
CA VAL A 426 -5.81 -9.60 -28.71
C VAL A 426 -5.28 -10.72 -29.63
N PRO A 427 -4.02 -10.72 -30.12
CA PRO A 427 -3.48 -11.79 -30.95
C PRO A 427 -3.45 -13.16 -30.26
N LYS A 428 -3.22 -13.21 -28.94
CA LYS A 428 -3.30 -14.47 -28.19
C LYS A 428 -4.67 -15.12 -28.29
N TYR A 429 -5.75 -14.34 -28.30
CA TYR A 429 -7.10 -14.85 -28.55
C TYR A 429 -7.31 -15.36 -29.97
N LEU A 430 -6.61 -14.76 -30.93
CA LEU A 430 -6.68 -15.13 -32.34
C LEU A 430 -5.71 -16.26 -32.71
N GLY A 431 -4.91 -16.76 -31.76
CA GLY A 431 -3.86 -17.76 -32.03
C GLY A 431 -2.71 -17.21 -32.87
N VAL A 432 -2.49 -15.89 -32.85
CA VAL A 432 -1.43 -15.21 -33.61
C VAL A 432 -0.32 -14.79 -32.65
N GLU A 433 0.91 -15.21 -32.96
CA GLU A 433 2.10 -14.77 -32.22
C GLU A 433 2.75 -13.55 -32.89
N SER A 434 3.22 -12.60 -32.06
CA SER A 434 4.04 -11.48 -32.49
C SER A 434 5.39 -11.53 -31.77
N PRO A 435 6.50 -11.81 -32.49
CA PRO A 435 7.84 -11.81 -31.89
C PRO A 435 8.18 -10.47 -31.22
N PHE A 436 7.83 -9.35 -31.86
CA PHE A 436 8.04 -8.00 -31.32
C PHE A 436 7.33 -7.79 -29.98
N LEU A 437 6.03 -8.12 -29.89
CA LEU A 437 5.29 -7.93 -28.63
C LEU A 437 5.76 -8.89 -27.54
N LYS A 438 6.20 -10.10 -27.93
CA LYS A 438 6.79 -11.07 -26.99
C LYS A 438 8.10 -10.52 -26.40
N GLU A 439 8.96 -9.94 -27.22
CA GLU A 439 10.21 -9.32 -26.78
C GLU A 439 9.95 -8.11 -25.87
N VAL A 440 9.21 -7.11 -26.36
CA VAL A 440 9.00 -5.84 -25.65
C VAL A 440 8.29 -6.01 -24.30
N LEU A 441 7.42 -7.02 -24.16
CA LEU A 441 6.70 -7.30 -22.91
C LEU A 441 7.40 -8.34 -22.02
N SER A 442 8.50 -8.95 -22.47
CA SER A 442 9.32 -9.85 -21.65
C SER A 442 10.35 -9.11 -20.80
N GLU A 443 10.69 -7.87 -21.18
CA GLU A 443 11.67 -7.06 -20.45
C GLU A 443 11.14 -6.65 -19.07
N PRO A 444 11.85 -6.98 -17.98
CA PRO A 444 11.38 -6.71 -16.62
C PRO A 444 11.52 -5.23 -16.25
N TRP A 445 10.54 -4.73 -15.49
CA TRP A 445 10.61 -3.42 -14.84
C TRP A 445 11.51 -3.48 -13.61
N LYS A 446 12.84 -3.44 -13.81
CA LYS A 446 13.81 -3.56 -12.71
C LYS A 446 13.80 -2.37 -11.73
N LEU A 447 13.18 -1.25 -12.10
CA LEU A 447 12.86 -0.17 -11.16
C LEU A 447 11.38 0.18 -11.29
N SER A 448 10.57 -0.20 -10.32
CA SER A 448 9.15 0.13 -10.28
C SER A 448 8.90 1.19 -9.21
N THR A 449 8.29 2.30 -9.62
CA THR A 449 8.14 3.49 -8.80
C THR A 449 6.68 3.93 -8.70
N SER A 450 6.30 4.48 -7.55
CA SER A 450 4.97 5.07 -7.36
C SER A 450 5.03 6.26 -6.40
N GLN A 451 4.42 7.36 -6.80
CA GLN A 451 4.12 8.46 -5.91
C GLN A 451 2.70 8.30 -5.36
N THR A 452 2.54 8.36 -4.03
CA THR A 452 1.21 8.51 -3.42
C THR A 452 1.02 9.96 -3.00
N PRO A 453 0.24 10.77 -3.76
CA PRO A 453 0.07 12.17 -3.42
C PRO A 453 -0.79 12.33 -2.16
N HIS A 454 -0.44 13.32 -1.34
CA HIS A 454 -1.28 13.74 -0.22
C HIS A 454 -2.48 14.52 -0.75
N GLN A 455 -3.71 14.09 -0.45
CA GLN A 455 -4.93 14.56 -1.15
C GLN A 455 -5.84 15.46 -0.32
N LEU A 456 -5.86 15.30 1.00
CA LEU A 456 -6.76 15.96 1.95
C LEU A 456 -5.98 16.92 2.86
N LEU A 457 -5.23 17.83 2.24
CA LEU A 457 -4.34 18.79 2.91
C LEU A 457 -5.09 19.72 3.88
N GLU A 458 -6.40 19.88 3.72
CA GLU A 458 -7.27 20.68 4.57
C GLU A 458 -7.62 20.02 5.91
N LEU A 459 -7.43 18.71 6.05
CA LEU A 459 -7.82 18.00 7.27
C LEU A 459 -6.85 18.21 8.43
N VAL A 460 -5.56 18.39 8.13
CA VAL A 460 -4.51 18.59 9.13
C VAL A 460 -3.55 19.66 8.64
N ASP A 461 -3.45 20.76 9.38
CA ASP A 461 -2.42 21.77 9.15
C ASP A 461 -1.06 21.21 9.61
N VAL A 462 -0.30 20.66 8.67
CA VAL A 462 1.03 20.07 8.91
C VAL A 462 2.06 21.09 9.40
N ASN A 463 1.87 22.40 9.20
CA ASN A 463 2.78 23.42 9.75
C ASN A 463 2.51 23.61 11.24
N ARG A 464 1.23 23.57 11.65
CA ARG A 464 0.82 23.64 13.05
C ARG A 464 1.03 22.32 13.79
N PHE A 465 0.94 21.20 13.08
CA PHE A 465 1.00 19.83 13.61
C PHE A 465 2.06 18.97 12.89
N PRO A 466 3.35 19.38 12.88
CA PRO A 466 4.41 18.74 12.09
C PRO A 466 4.70 17.27 12.47
N GLN A 467 4.33 16.86 13.68
CA GLN A 467 4.49 15.49 14.17
C GLN A 467 3.37 14.54 13.71
N TYR A 468 2.27 15.06 13.17
CA TYR A 468 1.10 14.29 12.68
C TYR A 468 1.23 13.99 11.19
N VAL A 469 2.34 13.35 10.84
CA VAL A 469 2.66 12.98 9.46
C VAL A 469 2.75 11.46 9.34
N SER A 470 2.07 10.91 8.34
CA SER A 470 2.25 9.52 7.93
C SER A 470 3.47 9.41 7.00
N SER A 471 4.20 8.30 7.09
CA SER A 471 5.27 7.97 6.15
C SER A 471 4.74 7.52 4.78
N GLY A 472 3.42 7.34 4.63
CA GLY A 472 2.83 6.80 3.41
C GLY A 472 2.83 5.28 3.44
N GLY A 473 3.26 4.67 2.34
CA GLY A 473 3.12 3.23 2.12
C GLY A 473 4.01 2.72 1.00
N GLY A 474 4.13 1.40 0.89
CA GLY A 474 5.00 0.75 -0.08
C GLY A 474 4.45 -0.58 -0.60
N PHE A 475 5.24 -1.23 -1.43
CA PHE A 475 4.95 -2.51 -2.08
C PHE A 475 6.26 -3.28 -2.27
N GLY A 476 6.21 -4.58 -2.56
CA GLY A 476 7.40 -5.41 -2.85
C GLY A 476 7.98 -5.15 -4.25
N PRO A 477 9.18 -5.67 -4.57
CA PRO A 477 9.75 -5.52 -5.91
C PRO A 477 8.95 -6.32 -6.95
N VAL A 478 8.84 -5.80 -8.17
CA VAL A 478 8.12 -6.46 -9.29
C VAL A 478 9.01 -7.38 -10.13
N ALA A 479 10.32 -7.33 -9.92
CA ALA A 479 11.32 -8.17 -10.56
C ALA A 479 12.29 -8.69 -9.47
N ASP A 480 12.75 -9.94 -9.62
CA ASP A 480 13.60 -10.57 -8.61
C ASP A 480 14.95 -9.87 -8.43
N ASP A 481 15.47 -9.27 -9.51
CA ASP A 481 16.72 -8.52 -9.56
C ASP A 481 16.52 -6.99 -9.58
N GLY A 482 15.33 -6.53 -9.19
CA GLY A 482 14.92 -5.13 -9.24
C GLY A 482 14.53 -4.52 -7.90
N TYR A 483 14.08 -3.26 -7.98
CA TYR A 483 13.63 -2.46 -6.84
C TYR A 483 12.16 -2.05 -7.00
N GLY A 484 11.42 -2.11 -5.90
CA GLY A 484 10.16 -1.40 -5.70
C GLY A 484 10.41 -0.14 -4.88
N VAL A 485 9.95 1.02 -5.36
CA VAL A 485 10.15 2.31 -4.70
C VAL A 485 8.83 3.07 -4.60
N SER A 486 8.44 3.44 -3.39
CA SER A 486 7.31 4.34 -3.16
C SER A 486 7.75 5.57 -2.41
N TYR A 487 7.13 6.71 -2.71
CA TYR A 487 7.40 7.95 -1.98
C TYR A 487 6.16 8.83 -1.82
N ILE A 488 6.17 9.60 -0.73
CA ILE A 488 5.19 10.64 -0.45
C ILE A 488 5.91 11.92 -0.03
N MET A 489 5.44 13.06 -0.55
CA MET A 489 5.94 14.38 -0.17
C MET A 489 4.98 15.00 0.85
N VAL A 490 5.47 15.25 2.06
CA VAL A 490 4.67 15.74 3.18
C VAL A 490 5.09 17.15 3.55
N GLY A 491 4.13 18.08 3.60
CA GLY A 491 4.44 19.50 3.78
C GLY A 491 5.38 20.02 2.71
N GLU A 492 6.27 20.95 3.07
CA GLU A 492 7.25 21.54 2.15
C GLU A 492 8.68 20.98 2.31
N THR A 493 8.95 20.23 3.39
CA THR A 493 10.31 19.88 3.82
C THR A 493 10.59 18.39 3.93
N LEU A 494 9.57 17.52 3.88
CA LEU A 494 9.73 16.09 4.13
C LEU A 494 9.35 15.25 2.90
N ILE A 495 10.18 14.27 2.58
CA ILE A 495 9.86 13.20 1.62
C ILE A 495 10.09 11.87 2.34
N ASN A 496 9.07 11.02 2.42
CA ASN A 496 9.24 9.67 2.96
C ASN A 496 9.45 8.70 1.80
N MET A 497 10.44 7.82 1.95
CA MET A 497 10.83 6.82 0.96
C MET A 497 10.59 5.42 1.52
N HIS A 498 10.12 4.52 0.66
CA HIS A 498 10.00 3.08 0.90
C HIS A 498 10.66 2.34 -0.26
N ILE A 499 11.70 1.56 0.03
CA ILE A 499 12.50 0.85 -0.97
C ILE A 499 12.49 -0.63 -0.62
N SER A 500 12.15 -1.48 -1.57
CA SER A 500 12.14 -2.94 -1.41
C SER A 500 12.94 -3.62 -2.52
N CYS A 501 13.63 -4.70 -2.20
CA CYS A 501 14.23 -5.64 -3.17
C CYS A 501 14.21 -7.06 -2.60
N LYS A 502 14.88 -8.01 -3.27
CA LYS A 502 15.04 -9.37 -2.76
C LYS A 502 16.45 -9.62 -2.25
N PHE A 503 16.59 -10.33 -1.13
CA PHE A 503 17.89 -10.78 -0.61
C PHE A 503 18.56 -11.80 -1.53
N SER A 504 17.78 -12.60 -2.24
CA SER A 504 18.25 -13.61 -3.19
C SER A 504 18.96 -13.02 -4.40
N SER A 505 18.74 -11.75 -4.73
CA SER A 505 19.44 -11.06 -5.81
C SER A 505 20.77 -10.48 -5.31
N PRO A 506 21.92 -10.94 -5.82
CA PRO A 506 23.24 -10.42 -5.41
C PRO A 506 23.48 -8.99 -5.91
N GLU A 507 22.66 -8.51 -6.85
CA GLU A 507 22.83 -7.22 -7.46
C GLU A 507 22.06 -6.11 -6.72
N THR A 508 21.13 -6.45 -5.83
CA THR A 508 20.22 -5.47 -5.18
C THR A 508 20.47 -5.37 -3.69
N ASP A 509 20.41 -4.14 -3.15
CA ASP A 509 20.49 -3.85 -1.72
C ASP A 509 19.68 -2.57 -1.44
N SER A 510 18.59 -2.68 -0.68
CA SER A 510 17.66 -1.57 -0.48
C SER A 510 18.31 -0.40 0.28
N HIS A 511 19.24 -0.70 1.19
CA HIS A 511 19.95 0.29 2.00
C HIS A 511 21.03 1.00 1.20
N ARG A 512 21.80 0.27 0.39
CA ARG A 512 22.81 0.80 -0.52
C ARG A 512 22.15 1.71 -1.56
N PHE A 513 21.06 1.24 -2.18
CA PHE A 513 20.29 2.04 -3.14
C PHE A 513 19.70 3.29 -2.48
N GLY A 514 19.17 3.18 -1.26
CA GLY A 514 18.69 4.33 -0.48
C GLY A 514 19.77 5.40 -0.23
N LYS A 515 20.99 4.99 0.13
CA LYS A 515 22.14 5.91 0.26
C LYS A 515 22.48 6.59 -1.06
N HIS A 516 22.50 5.83 -2.17
CA HIS A 516 22.72 6.40 -3.50
C HIS A 516 21.62 7.40 -3.88
N PHE A 517 20.37 7.15 -3.51
CA PHE A 517 19.26 8.08 -3.71
C PHE A 517 19.45 9.37 -2.91
N GLN A 518 19.72 9.28 -1.60
CA GLN A 518 19.96 10.46 -0.75
C GLN A 518 21.09 11.32 -1.31
N GLN A 519 22.21 10.71 -1.70
CA GLN A 519 23.33 11.41 -2.32
C GLN A 519 22.93 12.05 -3.65
N SER A 520 22.15 11.35 -4.48
CA SER A 520 21.67 11.86 -5.77
C SER A 520 20.76 13.07 -5.61
N MET A 521 19.87 13.07 -4.62
CA MET A 521 19.02 14.21 -4.28
C MET A 521 19.86 15.44 -3.91
N LEU A 522 20.87 15.26 -3.06
CA LEU A 522 21.77 16.34 -2.64
C LEU A 522 22.61 16.87 -3.80
N ASP A 523 23.23 15.98 -4.59
CA ASP A 523 24.10 16.36 -5.71
C ASP A 523 23.34 17.16 -6.77
N ILE A 524 22.12 16.73 -7.10
CA ILE A 524 21.26 17.45 -8.05
C ILE A 524 20.93 18.85 -7.52
N LEU A 525 20.64 18.98 -6.23
CA LEU A 525 20.36 20.28 -5.61
C LEU A 525 21.56 21.23 -5.74
N THR A 526 22.80 20.73 -5.57
CA THR A 526 24.01 21.56 -5.69
C THR A 526 24.17 22.22 -7.07
N LEU A 527 23.63 21.60 -8.14
CA LEU A 527 23.66 22.18 -9.49
C LEU A 527 22.97 23.53 -9.58
N PHE A 528 21.97 23.79 -8.72
CA PHE A 528 21.16 25.00 -8.77
C PHE A 528 21.80 26.22 -8.09
N ASN A 529 22.89 26.05 -7.34
CA ASN A 529 23.56 27.13 -6.60
C ASN A 529 22.56 28.09 -5.93
N LEU A 530 21.64 27.54 -5.15
CA LEU A 530 20.70 28.34 -4.38
C LEU A 530 21.49 29.10 -3.30
N ASN A 531 21.98 30.29 -3.61
CA ASN A 531 22.60 31.18 -2.63
C ASN A 531 21.62 31.35 -1.45
N ASN A 532 22.13 31.34 -0.21
CA ASN A 532 21.40 31.64 1.03
C ASN A 532 20.88 33.10 1.04
N ARG A 533 20.00 33.46 0.10
CA ARG A 533 19.17 34.65 0.20
C ARG A 533 17.88 34.20 0.90
N PRO A 534 17.63 34.67 2.13
CA PRO A 534 16.31 34.56 2.71
C PRO A 534 15.34 35.24 1.74
N SER A 535 14.24 34.57 1.45
CA SER A 535 13.10 35.16 0.76
C SER A 535 12.65 36.41 1.53
N GLN A 536 12.67 37.56 0.87
CA GLN A 536 11.91 38.75 1.30
C GLN A 536 10.42 38.49 1.18
#